data_AF-A0A2J7W410-F1
#
_entry.id   AF-A0A2J7W410-F1
#
_cell.length_a   1.000
_cell.length_b   1.000
_cell.length_c   1.000
_cell.angle_alpha   90.00
_cell.angle_beta   90.00
_cell.angle_gamma   90.00
#
_symmetry.space_group_name_H-M   'P 1'
#
loop_
_entity.id
_entity.type
_entity.pdbx_description
1 polymer ?
#
loop_
_entity_poly.entity_id
_entity_poly.type
_entity_poly.pdbx_seq_one_letter_code
_entity_poly.pdbx_strand_id
1 'polypeptide(L)'
;GILSDREFQMILFDTPGVIEKKRTKLEERMMAAVVHSIKESEAIVAVVDAADRPREALAMFQPGEDWNGPPMAVLINKADLLSEAE
;
A
#
# COMPACT_ATOMS: atom_id res chain seq x y z
N GLY A 1 13.78 -3.30 -0.24
CA GLY A 1 14.42 -4.61 0.02
C GLY A 1 14.68 -5.34 -1.29
N ILE A 2 15.52 -6.38 -1.30
CA ILE A 2 15.76 -7.21 -2.49
C ILE A 2 15.61 -8.67 -2.07
N LEU A 3 14.78 -9.42 -2.79
CA LEU A 3 14.62 -10.87 -2.68
C LEU A 3 15.06 -11.48 -4.01
N SER A 4 16.06 -12.35 -3.99
CA SER A 4 16.56 -13.01 -5.20
C SER A 4 16.48 -14.52 -5.04
N ASP A 5 16.00 -15.18 -6.09
CA ASP A 5 16.02 -16.62 -6.26
C ASP A 5 16.67 -16.96 -7.62
N ARG A 6 16.79 -18.24 -7.96
CA ARG A 6 17.35 -18.71 -9.24
C ARG A 6 16.50 -18.27 -10.42
N GLU A 7 15.18 -18.22 -10.26
CA GLU A 7 14.23 -17.99 -11.34
C GLU A 7 13.64 -16.58 -11.37
N PHE A 8 13.82 -15.80 -10.30
CA PHE A 8 13.29 -14.45 -10.21
C PHE A 8 14.09 -13.55 -9.28
N GLN A 9 13.91 -12.25 -9.45
CA GLN A 9 14.34 -11.24 -8.49
C GLN A 9 13.22 -10.25 -8.27
N MET A 10 12.97 -9.92 -7.01
CA MET A 10 11.96 -8.97 -6.58
C MET A 10 12.63 -7.82 -5.85
N ILE A 11 12.37 -6.60 -6.31
CA ILE A 11 12.80 -5.37 -5.65
C ILE A 11 11.58 -4.78 -4.93
N LEU A 12 11.65 -4.75 -3.61
CA LEU A 12 10.60 -4.22 -2.75
C LEU A 12 10.84 -2.72 -2.53
N PHE A 13 9.96 -1.89 -3.09
CA PHE A 13 9.93 -0.47 -2.76
C PHE A 13 9.21 -0.28 -1.42
N ASP A 14 10.00 0.04 -0.40
CA ASP A 14 9.45 0.39 0.90
C ASP A 14 8.92 1.83 0.83
N THR A 15 7.64 2.00 1.09
CA THR A 15 6.97 3.31 1.01
C THR A 15 6.45 3.71 2.38
N PRO A 16 6.52 5.01 2.74
CA PRO A 16 5.82 5.49 3.92
C PRO A 16 4.32 5.19 3.85
N GLY A 17 3.67 5.03 5.01
CA GLY A 17 2.21 4.94 5.07
C GLY A 17 1.56 6.16 4.42
N VAL A 18 0.45 5.96 3.70
CA VAL A 18 -0.25 7.06 3.02
C VAL A 18 -0.87 8.00 4.04
N ILE A 19 -0.63 9.29 3.81
CA ILE A 19 -1.09 10.38 4.67
C ILE A 19 -2.11 11.18 3.88
N GLU A 20 -3.36 11.14 4.33
CA GLU A 20 -4.49 11.84 3.68
C GLU A 20 -4.27 13.36 3.65
N LYS A 21 -3.82 13.94 4.76
CA LYS A 21 -3.63 15.39 4.93
C LYS A 21 -2.18 15.72 5.23
N LYS A 22 -1.47 16.17 4.20
CA LYS A 22 -0.10 16.68 4.30
C LYS A 22 -0.12 18.05 4.97
N ARG A 23 0.56 18.16 6.11
CA ARG A 23 0.73 19.35 6.96
C ARG A 23 2.16 19.86 6.93
N THR A 24 3.12 19.04 6.49
CA THR A 24 4.54 19.41 6.45
C THR A 24 5.19 19.09 5.11
N LYS A 25 6.30 19.80 4.80
CA LYS A 25 7.13 19.52 3.62
C LYS A 25 7.73 18.11 3.63
N LEU A 26 7.92 17.53 4.81
CA LEU A 26 8.39 16.15 4.94
C LEU A 26 7.34 15.19 4.40
N GLU A 27 6.08 15.35 4.83
CA GLU A 27 4.96 14.53 4.37
C GLU A 27 4.71 14.70 2.86
N GLU A 28 4.90 15.90 2.32
CA GLU A 28 4.87 16.12 0.87
C GLU A 28 5.91 15.28 0.13
N ARG A 29 7.15 15.25 0.62
CA ARG A 29 8.23 14.43 0.03
C ARG A 29 7.98 12.95 0.19
N MET A 30 7.46 12.52 1.34
CA MET A 30 7.07 11.13 1.57
C MET A 30 6.02 10.68 0.55
N MET A 31 5.00 11.52 0.32
CA MET A 31 3.94 11.19 -0.63
C MET A 31 4.41 11.25 -2.09
N ALA A 32 5.40 12.09 -2.41
CA ALA A 32 6.06 12.05 -3.71
C ALA A 32 6.81 10.73 -3.93
N ALA A 33 7.46 10.18 -2.90
CA ALA A 33 8.10 8.87 -2.96
C ALA A 33 7.09 7.74 -3.18
N VAL A 34 5.94 7.76 -2.49
CA VAL A 34 4.84 6.80 -2.71
C VAL A 34 4.37 6.81 -4.17
N VAL A 35 4.08 8.00 -4.72
CA VAL A 35 3.63 8.13 -6.11
C VAL A 35 4.67 7.63 -7.10
N HIS A 36 5.95 7.90 -6.83
CA HIS A 36 7.03 7.38 -7.67
C HIS A 36 7.10 5.85 -7.61
N SER A 37 7.07 5.25 -6.42
CA SER A 37 7.09 3.80 -6.26
C SER A 37 5.92 3.11 -6.96
N ILE A 38 4.71 3.67 -6.93
CA ILE A 38 3.55 3.14 -7.65
C ILE A 38 3.77 3.16 -9.17
N LYS A 39 4.39 4.22 -9.70
CA LYS A 39 4.64 4.35 -11.15
C LYS A 39 5.69 3.37 -11.66
N GLU A 40 6.73 3.13 -10.86
CA GLU A 40 7.85 2.25 -11.25
C GLU A 40 7.57 0.78 -10.93
N SER A 41 6.57 0.47 -10.09
CA SER A 41 6.27 -0.90 -9.69
C SER A 41 5.52 -1.65 -10.78
N GLU A 42 5.87 -2.93 -10.97
CA GLU A 42 5.13 -3.85 -11.86
C GLU A 42 3.92 -4.48 -11.17
N ALA A 43 3.89 -4.49 -9.83
CA ALA A 43 2.78 -4.96 -9.01
C ALA A 43 2.79 -4.26 -7.65
N ILE A 44 1.62 -4.13 -7.03
CA ILE A 44 1.42 -3.45 -5.75
C ILE A 44 0.88 -4.41 -4.71
N VAL A 45 1.41 -4.31 -3.49
CA VAL A 45 0.91 -4.98 -2.30
C VAL A 45 0.33 -3.91 -1.36
N ALA A 46 -0.98 -3.76 -1.36
CA ALA A 46 -1.70 -2.81 -0.52
C ALA A 46 -2.04 -3.46 0.83
N VAL A 47 -1.30 -3.10 1.88
CA VAL A 47 -1.48 -3.64 3.23
C VAL A 47 -2.40 -2.72 4.01
N VAL A 48 -3.54 -3.26 4.49
CA VAL A 48 -4.50 -2.55 5.34
C VAL A 48 -4.66 -3.26 6.67
N ASP A 49 -4.87 -2.51 7.74
CA ASP A 49 -5.13 -3.09 9.06
C ASP A 49 -6.60 -3.56 9.13
N ALA A 50 -6.81 -4.81 9.52
CA ALA A 50 -8.14 -5.39 9.63
C ALA A 50 -9.03 -4.67 10.65
N ALA A 51 -8.43 -4.14 11.72
CA ALA A 51 -9.13 -3.48 12.82
C ALA A 51 -9.36 -1.98 12.57
N ASP A 52 -8.71 -1.39 11.57
CA ASP A 52 -8.75 0.06 11.31
C ASP A 52 -9.29 0.37 9.91
N ARG A 53 -10.62 0.31 9.79
CA ARG A 53 -11.42 0.78 8.62
C ARG A 53 -10.74 0.44 7.27
N PRO A 54 -10.47 -0.85 6.98
CA PRO A 54 -9.61 -1.26 5.85
C PRO A 54 -10.11 -0.79 4.48
N ARG A 55 -11.43 -0.63 4.33
CA ARG A 55 -12.03 -0.10 3.09
C ARG A 55 -11.67 1.35 2.83
N GLU A 56 -11.67 2.18 3.88
CA GLU A 56 -11.31 3.60 3.76
C GLU A 56 -9.82 3.76 3.54
N ALA A 57 -9.01 2.95 4.23
CA ALA A 57 -7.58 2.88 3.99
C ALA A 57 -7.29 2.55 2.53
N LEU A 58 -7.95 1.53 1.96
CA LEU A 58 -7.78 1.15 0.56
C LEU A 58 -8.23 2.25 -0.42
N ALA A 59 -9.33 2.94 -0.13
CA ALA A 59 -9.86 4.02 -0.97
C ALA A 59 -8.89 5.21 -1.09
N MET A 60 -7.96 5.39 -0.15
CA MET A 60 -6.89 6.39 -0.26
C MET A 60 -5.86 6.05 -1.34
N PHE A 61 -5.69 4.77 -1.68
CA PHE A 61 -4.72 4.29 -2.67
C PHE A 61 -5.35 4.04 -4.04
N GLN A 62 -6.55 3.46 -4.04
CA GLN A 62 -7.31 3.14 -5.25
C GLN A 62 -8.48 4.14 -5.37
N PRO A 63 -8.43 5.11 -6.31
CA PRO A 63 -9.47 6.13 -6.46
C PRO A 63 -10.80 5.61 -7.05
N GLY A 64 -11.06 4.29 -7.03
CA GLY A 64 -12.33 3.69 -7.47
C GLY A 64 -12.17 2.51 -8.43
N GLU A 65 -13.29 2.17 -9.08
CA GLU A 65 -13.40 1.08 -10.07
C GLU A 65 -12.55 1.34 -11.33
N ASP A 66 -12.21 2.61 -11.61
CA ASP A 66 -11.43 3.05 -12.77
C ASP A 66 -9.90 2.96 -12.56
N TRP A 67 -9.43 2.08 -11.67
CA TRP A 67 -7.99 1.89 -11.46
C TRP A 67 -7.31 1.36 -12.73
N ASN A 68 -6.32 2.10 -13.22
CA ASN A 68 -5.52 1.75 -14.39
C ASN A 68 -4.02 1.68 -14.06
N GLY A 69 -3.67 1.40 -12.81
CA GLY A 69 -2.27 1.20 -12.41
C GLY A 69 -1.87 -0.28 -12.45
N PRO A 70 -0.69 -0.61 -11.89
CA PRO A 70 -0.22 -1.99 -11.80
C PRO A 70 -1.23 -2.92 -11.09
N PRO A 71 -1.19 -4.23 -11.37
CA PRO A 71 -1.98 -5.21 -10.63
C PRO A 71 -1.73 -5.08 -9.12
N MET A 72 -2.82 -5.10 -8.34
CA MET A 72 -2.78 -4.85 -6.91
C MET A 72 -3.33 -6.05 -6.14
N ALA A 73 -2.53 -6.55 -5.20
CA ALA A 73 -2.98 -7.48 -4.17
C ALA A 73 -3.33 -6.69 -2.90
N VAL A 74 -4.54 -6.87 -2.37
CA VAL A 74 -4.97 -6.26 -1.10
C VAL A 74 -4.78 -7.26 0.02
N LEU A 75 -3.95 -6.91 1.00
CA LEU A 75 -3.61 -7.74 2.14
C LEU A 75 -4.27 -7.15 3.39
N ILE A 76 -5.25 -7.86 3.93
CA ILE A 76 -5.87 -7.55 5.21
C ILE A 76 -4.97 -8.11 6.31
N ASN A 77 -4.21 -7.22 6.94
CA ASN A 77 -3.21 -7.55 7.95
C ASN A 77 -3.79 -7.48 9.36
N LYS A 78 -3.19 -8.19 10.31
CA LYS A 78 -3.62 -8.27 11.73
C LYS A 78 -5.05 -8.78 11.93
N ALA A 79 -5.52 -9.66 11.05
CA ALA A 79 -6.86 -10.25 11.16
C ALA A 79 -7.04 -11.07 12.46
N ASP A 80 -5.95 -11.53 13.06
CA ASP A 80 -5.92 -12.20 14.37
C ASP A 80 -6.38 -11.31 15.54
N LEU A 81 -6.34 -9.98 15.38
CA LEU A 81 -6.83 -9.03 16.38
C LEU A 81 -8.35 -8.81 16.32
N LEU A 82 -9.01 -9.29 15.28
CA LEU A 82 -10.46 -9.26 15.22
C LEU A 82 -11.00 -10.29 16.21
N SER A 83 -11.68 -9.83 17.25
CA SER A 83 -12.52 -10.73 18.04
C SER A 83 -13.62 -11.27 17.12
N GLU A 84 -13.94 -12.56 17.25
CA GLU A 84 -15.16 -13.09 16.65
C GLU A 84 -16.33 -12.18 17.09
N ALA A 85 -17.08 -11.68 16.11
CA ALA A 85 -18.33 -11.02 16.41
C ALA A 85 -19.25 -12.06 17.05
N GLU A 86 -19.68 -11.83 18.29
CA GLU A 86 -20.86 -12.50 18.84
C GLU A 86 -22.10 -12.23 17.97
#